data_AF-A0A3P7IC40-F1
#
_entry.id   AF-A0A3P7IC40-F1
#
_cell.length_a   1.000
_cell.length_b   1.000
_cell.length_c   1.000
_cell.angle_alpha   90.00
_cell.angle_beta   90.00
_cell.angle_gamma   90.00
#
_symmetry.space_group_name_H-M   'P 1'
#
loop_
_entity.id
_entity.type
_entity.pdbx_description
1 polymer ?
#
loop_
_entity_poly.entity_id
_entity_poly.type
_entity_poly.pdbx_seq_one_letter_code
_entity_poly.pdbx_strand_id
1 'polypeptide(L)'
;MVHAQIIEVNLPQTMHFFEKSMQAVTFPYINKVGLNSRPNGVALWFGKRIETVDRGLFGLPNIPPDWTRDHFCYTYLDNETSIFKEFRERGY
;
A
#
# COMPACT_ATOMS: atom_id res chain seq x y z
N MET A 1 4.01 17.50 -21.57
CA MET A 1 2.77 16.89 -21.03
C MET A 1 2.42 15.68 -21.90
N VAL A 2 3.21 14.60 -21.83
CA VAL A 2 3.02 13.37 -22.65
C VAL A 2 2.80 12.14 -21.75
N HIS A 3 3.20 12.23 -20.48
CA HIS A 3 3.11 11.12 -19.53
C HIS A 3 1.69 10.84 -19.02
N ALA A 4 0.81 11.84 -18.97
CA ALA A 4 -0.57 11.66 -18.50
C ALA A 4 -1.49 11.05 -19.58
N GLN A 5 -1.30 11.38 -20.87
CA GLN A 5 -2.17 10.91 -21.95
C GLN A 5 -2.10 9.39 -22.19
N ILE A 6 -0.95 8.75 -21.97
CA ILE A 6 -0.80 7.29 -22.13
C ILE A 6 -1.60 6.54 -21.04
N ILE A 7 -1.66 7.12 -19.84
CA ILE A 7 -2.42 6.56 -18.72
C ILE A 7 -3.93 6.63 -19.02
N GLU A 8 -4.41 7.75 -19.59
CA GLU A 8 -5.84 7.95 -19.87
C GLU A 8 -6.43 6.98 -20.91
N VAL A 9 -5.65 6.56 -21.92
CA VAL A 9 -6.16 5.67 -22.97
C VAL A 9 -5.98 4.19 -22.63
N ASN A 10 -4.82 3.80 -22.08
CA ASN A 10 -4.50 2.39 -21.88
C ASN A 10 -5.03 1.84 -20.55
N LEU A 11 -5.19 2.69 -19.52
CA LEU A 11 -5.71 2.23 -18.24
C LEU A 11 -7.15 1.73 -18.35
N PRO A 12 -8.11 2.45 -18.98
CA PRO A 12 -9.48 1.95 -19.14
C PRO A 12 -9.55 0.63 -19.92
N GLN A 13 -8.74 0.47 -20.96
CA GLN A 13 -8.69 -0.77 -21.74
C GLN A 13 -8.14 -1.94 -20.91
N THR A 14 -7.09 -1.70 -20.12
CA THR A 14 -6.51 -2.70 -19.21
C THR A 14 -7.52 -3.10 -18.14
N MET A 15 -8.21 -2.13 -17.53
CA MET A 15 -9.25 -2.38 -16.53
C MET A 15 -10.40 -3.19 -17.13
N HIS A 16 -10.85 -2.83 -18.34
CA HIS A 16 -11.88 -3.59 -19.05
C HIS A 16 -11.45 -5.04 -19.31
N PHE A 17 -10.23 -5.27 -19.76
CA PHE A 17 -9.69 -6.61 -19.96
C PHE A 17 -9.64 -7.40 -18.65
N PHE A 18 -9.15 -6.80 -17.56
CA PHE A 18 -9.12 -7.43 -16.24
C PHE A 18 -10.51 -7.82 -15.75
N GLU A 19 -11.48 -6.92 -15.80
CA GLU A 19 -12.84 -7.17 -15.32
C GLU A 19 -13.60 -8.18 -16.20
N LYS A 20 -13.48 -8.08 -17.53
CA LYS A 20 -14.29 -8.90 -18.45
C LYS A 20 -13.66 -10.24 -18.82
N SER A 21 -12.33 -10.30 -18.91
CA SER A 21 -11.62 -11.50 -19.38
C SER A 21 -10.97 -12.29 -18.24
N MET A 22 -10.52 -11.61 -17.18
CA MET A 22 -9.86 -12.25 -16.02
C MET A 22 -10.73 -12.27 -14.76
N GLN A 23 -11.97 -11.79 -14.84
CA GLN A 23 -12.92 -11.75 -13.72
C GLN A 23 -12.36 -11.01 -12.49
N ALA A 24 -11.55 -9.96 -12.74
CA ALA A 24 -10.99 -9.15 -11.67
C ALA A 24 -12.08 -8.40 -10.90
N VAL A 25 -11.81 -8.14 -9.62
CA VAL A 25 -12.69 -7.37 -8.73
C VAL A 25 -12.10 -5.98 -8.52
N THR A 26 -12.89 -4.95 -8.79
CA THR A 26 -12.49 -3.55 -8.61
C THR A 26 -12.87 -3.04 -7.22
N PHE A 27 -11.90 -2.45 -6.52
CA PHE A 27 -12.09 -1.79 -5.23
C PHE A 27 -12.01 -0.27 -5.41
N PRO A 28 -13.13 0.44 -5.64
CA PRO A 28 -13.12 1.86 -6.01
C PRO A 28 -12.65 2.80 -4.90
N TYR A 29 -12.58 2.33 -3.64
CA TYR A 29 -12.26 3.14 -2.47
C TYR A 29 -10.99 2.67 -1.75
N ILE A 30 -10.10 1.96 -2.45
CA ILE A 30 -8.80 1.59 -1.89
C ILE A 30 -7.92 2.84 -1.76
N ASN A 31 -7.41 3.09 -0.56
CA ASN A 31 -6.61 4.27 -0.26
C ASN A 31 -5.15 3.90 0.01
N LYS A 32 -4.25 4.82 -0.37
CA LYS A 32 -2.85 4.75 0.07
C LYS A 32 -2.76 5.04 1.57
N VAL A 33 -1.82 4.38 2.25
CA VAL A 33 -1.55 4.54 3.68
C VAL A 33 -0.66 5.76 3.94
N GLY A 34 0.29 6.03 3.04
CA GLY A 34 1.20 7.17 3.14
C GLY A 34 1.48 7.84 1.80
N LEU A 35 2.25 8.93 1.80
CA LEU A 35 2.40 9.77 0.62
C LEU A 35 3.23 9.11 -0.49
N ASN A 36 4.31 8.41 -0.12
CA ASN A 36 5.32 7.86 -1.03
C ASN A 36 5.28 6.32 -1.09
N SER A 37 6.11 5.70 -1.94
CA SER A 37 6.15 4.24 -2.10
C SER A 37 6.49 3.50 -0.80
N ARG A 38 7.44 4.02 -0.01
CA ARG A 38 7.93 3.38 1.22
C ARG A 38 6.84 3.10 2.26
N PRO A 39 6.07 4.09 2.77
CA PRO A 39 5.03 3.83 3.78
C PRO A 39 3.94 2.87 3.29
N ASN A 40 3.63 2.87 1.99
CA ASN A 40 2.67 1.94 1.40
C ASN A 40 3.22 0.50 1.34
N GLY A 41 4.50 0.34 0.97
CA GLY A 41 5.17 -0.95 0.97
C GLY A 41 5.26 -1.56 2.37
N VAL A 42 5.63 -0.77 3.39
CA VAL A 42 5.70 -1.26 4.77
C VAL A 42 4.33 -1.70 5.28
N ALA A 43 3.27 -0.92 5.00
CA ALA A 43 1.92 -1.30 5.37
C ALA A 43 1.47 -2.60 4.68
N LEU A 44 1.82 -2.79 3.41
CA LEU A 44 1.53 -4.03 2.67
C LEU A 44 2.29 -5.24 3.23
N TRP A 45 3.57 -5.07 3.54
CA TRP A 45 4.44 -6.19 3.90
C TRP A 45 4.33 -6.61 5.36
N PHE A 46 4.14 -5.65 6.26
CA PHE A 46 4.16 -5.88 7.71
C PHE A 46 2.83 -5.55 8.40
N GLY A 47 1.88 -4.92 7.70
CA GLY A 47 0.63 -4.46 8.32
C GLY A 47 0.85 -3.30 9.32
N LYS A 48 1.94 -2.52 9.15
CA LYS A 48 2.33 -1.43 10.07
C LYS A 48 2.44 -0.08 9.35
N ARG A 49 2.07 0.99 10.04
CA ARG A 49 2.25 2.37 9.58
C ARG A 49 3.56 2.95 10.12
N ILE A 50 4.27 3.65 9.27
CA ILE A 50 5.52 4.37 9.61
C ILE A 50 5.39 5.89 9.43
N GLU A 51 4.21 6.37 9.04
CA GLU A 51 3.87 7.79 8.90
C GLU A 51 2.53 8.05 9.58
N THR A 52 2.35 9.28 10.05
CA THR A 52 1.08 9.76 10.59
C THR A 52 0.04 9.85 9.48
N VAL A 53 -1.16 9.34 9.75
CA VAL A 53 -2.31 9.54 8.85
C VAL A 53 -2.98 10.86 9.24
N ASP A 54 -2.85 11.86 8.37
CA ASP A 54 -3.55 13.14 8.52
C ASP A 54 -5.04 12.98 8.20
N ARG A 55 -5.88 13.31 9.17
CA ARG A 55 -7.35 13.27 9.04
C ARG A 55 -7.99 14.63 9.34
N GLY A 56 -7.18 15.69 9.38
CA GLY A 56 -7.64 17.05 9.67
C GLY A 56 -8.69 17.55 8.68
N LEU A 57 -8.60 17.15 7.40
CA LEU A 57 -9.61 17.45 6.38
C LEU A 57 -11.01 16.91 6.71
N PHE A 58 -11.09 15.90 7.57
CA PHE A 58 -12.35 15.30 8.02
C PHE A 58 -12.75 15.74 9.43
N GLY A 59 -12.02 16.67 10.06
CA GLY A 59 -12.24 17.08 11.44
C GLY A 59 -11.94 15.98 12.47
N LEU A 60 -11.14 14.99 12.10
CA LEU A 60 -10.83 13.82 12.93
C LEU A 60 -9.38 13.89 13.42
N PRO A 61 -9.08 13.31 14.60
CA PRO A 61 -7.71 13.28 15.11
C PRO A 61 -6.81 12.46 14.19
N ASN A 62 -5.56 12.91 14.10
CA ASN A 62 -4.50 12.20 13.38
C ASN A 62 -4.26 10.83 14.00
N ILE A 63 -3.89 9.87 13.16
CA ILE A 63 -3.52 8.54 13.63
C ILE A 63 -1.99 8.43 13.65
N PRO A 64 -1.36 8.14 14.80
CA PRO A 64 0.09 8.04 14.89
C PRO A 64 0.61 6.81 14.13
N PRO A 65 1.91 6.80 13.77
CA PRO A 65 2.56 5.63 13.22
C PRO A 65 2.64 4.50 14.25
N ASP A 66 2.56 3.26 13.79
CA ASP A 66 2.74 2.08 14.64
C ASP A 66 4.22 1.84 14.96
N TRP A 67 5.09 2.17 14.02
CA TRP A 67 6.55 2.07 14.14
C TRP A 67 7.21 3.43 13.97
N THR A 68 8.20 3.69 14.81
CA THR A 68 9.06 4.86 14.67
C THR A 68 10.02 4.67 13.50
N ARG A 69 10.57 5.78 13.02
CA ARG A 69 11.67 5.76 12.05
C ARG A 69 12.82 4.89 12.55
N ASP A 70 13.14 4.96 13.83
CA ASP A 70 14.30 4.25 14.37
C ASP A 70 14.08 2.74 14.41
N HIS A 71 12.89 2.30 14.79
CA HIS A 71 12.52 0.89 14.74
C HIS A 71 12.64 0.35 13.31
N PHE A 72 12.04 1.03 12.34
CA PHE A 72 12.02 0.54 10.97
C PHE A 72 13.38 0.63 10.25
N CYS A 73 14.15 1.71 10.47
CA CYS A 73 15.37 1.97 9.70
C CYS A 73 16.65 1.41 10.34
N TYR A 74 16.67 1.21 11.67
CA TYR A 74 17.90 0.92 12.41
C TYR A 74 17.84 -0.38 13.22
N THR A 75 16.82 -1.21 13.00
CA THR A 75 16.72 -2.53 13.62
C THR A 75 16.52 -3.63 12.57
N TYR A 76 16.88 -4.86 12.93
CA TYR A 76 16.57 -6.04 12.13
C TYR A 76 15.10 -6.43 12.34
N LEU A 77 14.37 -6.63 11.23
CA LEU A 77 12.93 -6.93 11.25
C LEU A 77 12.63 -8.44 11.19
N ASP A 78 13.63 -9.32 11.37
CA ASP A 78 13.50 -10.79 11.28
C ASP A 78 12.48 -11.37 12.29
N ASN A 79 12.34 -10.68 13.42
CA ASN A 79 11.41 -11.04 14.49
C ASN A 79 9.98 -10.52 14.25
N GLU A 80 9.79 -9.63 13.28
CA GLU A 80 8.47 -9.10 12.93
C GLU A 80 7.72 -10.05 12.00
N THR A 81 6.40 -10.05 12.10
CA THR A 81 5.55 -10.75 11.14
C THR A 81 5.55 -9.98 9.82
N SER A 82 5.82 -10.68 8.72
CA SER A 82 5.68 -10.15 7.37
C SER A 82 4.99 -11.14 6.46
N ILE A 83 4.35 -10.62 5.40
CA ILE A 83 3.75 -11.45 4.35
C ILE A 83 4.77 -12.42 3.76
N PHE A 84 6.03 -12.01 3.60
CA PHE A 84 7.08 -12.87 3.07
C PHE A 84 7.39 -14.05 3.98
N LYS A 85 7.50 -13.79 5.30
CA LYS A 85 7.75 -14.84 6.30
C LYS A 85 6.59 -15.83 6.34
N GLU A 86 5.35 -15.33 6.34
CA GLU A 86 4.15 -16.17 6.36
C GLU A 86 4.02 -17.06 5.11
N PHE A 87 4.28 -16.51 3.92
CA PHE A 87 4.22 -17.28 2.69
C PHE A 87 5.31 -18.37 2.67
N ARG A 88 6.55 -18.01 3.03
CA ARG A 88 7.66 -18.96 3.14
C ARG A 88 7.36 -20.11 4.12
N GLU A 89 6.82 -19.80 5.29
CA GLU A 89 6.47 -20.80 6.31
C GLU A 89 5.35 -21.74 5.87
N ARG A 90 4.53 -21.33 4.90
CA ARG A 90 3.47 -22.13 4.28
C ARG A 90 3.91 -22.85 2.99
N GLY A 91 5.19 -22.75 2.62
CA GLY A 91 5.76 -23.45 1.46
C GLY A 91 5.55 -22.75 0.12
N TYR A 92 5.28 -21.44 0.12
CA TYR A 92 5.30 -20.58 -1.08
C TYR A 92 6.68 -20.00 -1.35
#